data_AF-A0A9W6GJ64-F1
#
_entry.id   AF-A0A9W6GJ64-F1
#
_cell.length_a   1.000
_cell.length_b   1.000
_cell.length_c   1.000
_cell.angle_alpha   90.00
_cell.angle_beta   90.00
_cell.angle_gamma   90.00
#
_symmetry.space_group_name_H-M   'P 1'
#
loop_
_entity.id
_entity.type
_entity.pdbx_description
1 polymer ?
#
loop_
_entity_poly.entity_id
_entity_poly.type
_entity_poly.pdbx_seq_one_letter_code
_entity_poly.pdbx_strand_id
1 'polypeptide(L)'
;MKKVLFIIFILSVTVFSNGYFEANEDILENQFELKYPIISDGVTQINNIDYDVTISPNKAFLEIEIESVFGDANWSKINKQALETVLLELVTDIRTEVNNPTLSVTVFIKLDREVGSDKILLNKTY
;
A
#
# COMPACT_ATOMS: atom_id res chain seq x y z
N MET A 1 -2.64 47.14 -6.39
CA MET A 1 -2.98 46.15 -5.35
C MET A 1 -3.78 44.93 -5.89
N LYS A 2 -3.61 44.53 -7.16
CA LYS A 2 -4.34 43.37 -7.75
C LYS A 2 -3.47 42.11 -7.94
N LYS A 3 -2.16 42.18 -7.68
CA LYS A 3 -1.20 41.08 -7.93
C LYS A 3 -0.89 40.21 -6.70
N VAL A 4 -1.32 40.64 -5.50
CA VAL A 4 -1.03 39.92 -4.25
C VAL A 4 -2.05 38.80 -3.98
N LEU A 5 -3.28 38.92 -4.49
CA LEU A 5 -4.32 37.89 -4.29
C LEU A 5 -4.00 36.56 -4.97
N PHE A 6 -3.25 36.58 -6.08
CA PHE A 6 -2.96 35.37 -6.87
C PHE A 6 -1.95 34.44 -6.18
N ILE A 7 -1.06 34.98 -5.34
CA ILE A 7 -0.03 34.19 -4.64
C ILE A 7 -0.63 33.41 -3.45
N ILE A 8 -1.64 33.98 -2.77
CA ILE A 8 -2.34 33.31 -1.67
C ILE A 8 -3.16 32.10 -2.17
N PHE A 9 -3.71 32.17 -3.39
CA PHE A 9 -4.49 31.08 -3.97
C PHE A 9 -3.63 29.88 -4.40
N ILE A 10 -2.39 30.11 -4.84
CA ILE A 10 -1.48 29.02 -5.26
C ILE A 10 -0.95 28.25 -4.04
N LEU A 11 -0.64 28.96 -2.95
CA LEU A 11 -0.15 28.34 -1.71
C LEU A 11 -1.21 27.54 -0.96
N SER A 12 -2.51 27.84 -1.13
CA SER A 12 -3.56 27.03 -0.52
C SER A 12 -3.68 25.65 -1.16
N VAL A 13 -3.51 25.51 -2.47
CA VAL A 13 -3.73 24.23 -3.17
C VAL A 13 -2.74 23.14 -2.74
N THR A 14 -1.49 23.51 -2.46
CA THR A 14 -0.45 22.56 -2.06
C THR A 14 -0.62 22.04 -0.63
N VAL A 15 -1.24 22.81 0.26
CA VAL A 15 -1.51 22.36 1.63
C VAL A 15 -2.73 21.42 1.66
N PHE A 16 -3.72 21.65 0.78
CA PHE A 16 -4.87 20.75 0.64
C PHE A 16 -4.49 19.40 0.01
N SER A 17 -3.49 19.34 -0.89
CA SER A 17 -3.10 18.06 -1.49
C SER A 17 -2.42 17.11 -0.50
N ASN A 18 -1.60 17.63 0.41
CA ASN A 18 -0.93 16.77 1.40
C ASN A 18 -1.93 16.14 2.38
N GLY A 19 -2.82 16.94 2.96
CA GLY A 19 -3.84 16.41 3.87
C GLY A 19 -4.88 15.50 3.20
N TYR A 20 -5.11 15.66 1.89
CA TYR A 20 -5.97 14.73 1.14
C TYR A 20 -5.33 13.36 0.96
N PHE A 21 -4.02 13.29 0.68
CA PHE A 21 -3.33 12.02 0.55
C PHE A 21 -3.23 11.28 1.88
N GLU A 22 -2.80 11.96 2.94
CA GLU A 22 -2.72 11.38 4.30
C GLU A 22 -4.06 10.75 4.72
N ALA A 23 -5.19 11.44 4.50
CA ALA A 23 -6.49 10.89 4.84
C ALA A 23 -6.87 9.63 4.03
N ASN A 24 -6.47 9.56 2.75
CA ASN A 24 -6.73 8.38 1.92
C ASN A 24 -5.81 7.22 2.30
N GLU A 25 -4.56 7.49 2.69
CA GLU A 25 -3.60 6.49 3.20
C GLU A 25 -4.20 5.77 4.41
N ASP A 26 -4.61 6.51 5.44
CA ASP A 26 -5.27 5.97 6.63
C ASP A 26 -6.52 5.14 6.28
N ILE A 27 -7.36 5.62 5.35
CA ILE A 27 -8.57 4.90 4.92
C ILE A 27 -8.20 3.56 4.28
N LEU A 28 -7.21 3.56 3.38
CA LEU A 28 -6.78 2.36 2.65
C LEU A 28 -6.16 1.34 3.59
N GLU A 29 -5.27 1.75 4.49
CA GLU A 29 -4.64 0.87 5.47
C GLU A 29 -5.69 0.16 6.34
N ASN A 30 -6.61 0.93 6.94
CA ASN A 30 -7.70 0.36 7.73
C ASN A 30 -8.60 -0.57 6.90
N GLN A 31 -8.89 -0.24 5.64
CA GLN A 31 -9.67 -1.12 4.77
C GLN A 31 -8.93 -2.42 4.46
N PHE A 32 -7.62 -2.36 4.23
CA PHE A 32 -6.79 -3.53 3.91
C PHE A 32 -6.63 -4.45 5.10
N GLU A 33 -6.40 -3.92 6.31
CA GLU A 33 -6.40 -4.70 7.54
C GLU A 33 -7.73 -5.44 7.76
N LEU A 34 -8.87 -4.78 7.48
CA LEU A 34 -10.18 -5.38 7.66
C LEU A 34 -10.53 -6.43 6.58
N LYS A 35 -10.19 -6.16 5.33
CA LYS A 35 -10.55 -7.00 4.17
C LYS A 35 -9.58 -8.15 3.95
N TYR A 36 -8.29 -7.92 4.26
CA TYR A 36 -7.20 -8.87 4.05
C TYR A 36 -6.35 -9.06 5.32
N PRO A 37 -6.95 -9.40 6.49
CA PRO A 37 -6.16 -9.75 7.69
C PRO A 37 -5.37 -11.05 7.49
N ILE A 38 -5.77 -11.86 6.50
CA ILE A 38 -5.12 -13.10 6.10
C ILE A 38 -5.15 -13.18 4.58
N ILE A 39 -4.00 -13.46 3.96
CA ILE A 39 -3.91 -13.79 2.53
C ILE A 39 -3.88 -15.32 2.40
N SER A 40 -4.89 -15.89 1.72
CA SER A 40 -5.09 -17.34 1.57
C SER A 40 -5.21 -17.73 0.11
N ASP A 41 -4.58 -18.84 -0.27
CA ASP A 41 -4.81 -19.50 -1.59
C ASP A 41 -5.80 -20.68 -1.50
N GLY A 42 -6.44 -20.86 -0.34
CA GLY A 42 -7.32 -21.98 -0.03
C GLY A 42 -6.62 -23.20 0.59
N VAL A 43 -5.28 -23.26 0.56
CA VAL A 43 -4.47 -24.34 1.14
C VAL A 43 -3.47 -23.80 2.17
N THR A 44 -2.81 -22.70 1.82
CA THR A 44 -1.81 -22.00 2.61
C THR A 44 -2.32 -20.61 2.99
N GLN A 45 -1.92 -20.14 4.17
CA GLN A 45 -2.30 -18.83 4.68
C GLN A 45 -1.05 -18.06 5.14
N ILE A 46 -1.08 -16.76 4.88
CA ILE A 46 -0.19 -15.74 5.43
C ILE A 46 -1.05 -14.83 6.32
N ASN A 47 -0.61 -14.60 7.55
CA ASN A 47 -1.29 -13.80 8.57
C ASN A 47 -0.29 -12.83 9.21
N ASN A 48 -0.76 -12.02 10.17
CA ASN A 48 0.00 -10.95 10.83
C ASN A 48 0.62 -10.02 9.79
N ILE A 49 -0.27 -9.35 9.07
CA ILE A 49 0.06 -8.52 7.92
C ILE A 49 -0.24 -7.08 8.28
N ASP A 50 0.77 -6.24 8.17
CA ASP A 50 0.64 -4.80 8.29
C ASP A 50 0.72 -4.16 6.90
N TYR A 51 -0.05 -3.09 6.71
CA TYR A 51 -0.14 -2.36 5.46
C TYR A 51 0.27 -0.91 5.70
N ASP A 52 1.19 -0.40 4.90
CA ASP A 52 1.55 1.02 4.85
C ASP A 52 1.37 1.51 3.41
N VAL A 53 0.63 2.60 3.26
CA VAL A 53 0.36 3.23 1.97
C VAL A 53 0.97 4.63 1.97
N THR A 54 1.81 4.91 0.98
CA THR A 54 2.28 6.27 0.70
C THR A 54 1.82 6.70 -0.69
N ILE A 55 1.09 7.81 -0.76
CA ILE A 55 0.50 8.34 -1.99
C ILE A 55 1.18 9.66 -2.37
N SER A 56 1.38 9.80 -3.67
CA SER A 56 1.82 11.04 -4.28
C SER A 56 1.04 11.28 -5.57
N PRO A 57 1.12 12.48 -6.19
CA PRO A 57 0.30 12.81 -7.34
C PRO A 57 0.37 11.83 -8.53
N ASN A 58 1.50 11.15 -8.72
CA ASN A 58 1.75 10.30 -9.91
C ASN A 58 2.03 8.83 -9.58
N LYS A 59 2.21 8.50 -8.31
CA LYS A 59 2.52 7.14 -7.88
C LYS A 59 2.07 6.90 -6.46
N ALA A 60 1.77 5.65 -6.14
CA ALA A 60 1.63 5.17 -4.78
C ALA A 60 2.62 4.04 -4.51
N PHE A 61 2.95 3.88 -3.25
CA PHE A 61 3.70 2.76 -2.71
C PHE A 61 2.80 2.04 -1.72
N LEU A 62 2.68 0.73 -1.87
CA LEU A 62 2.02 -0.14 -0.90
C LEU A 62 3.10 -1.05 -0.34
N GLU A 63 3.33 -0.97 0.95
CA GLU A 63 4.18 -1.86 1.68
C GLU A 63 3.32 -2.85 2.47
N ILE A 64 3.62 -4.13 2.30
CA ILE A 64 2.95 -5.23 3.00
C ILE A 64 4.03 -5.93 3.83
N GLU A 65 3.97 -5.77 5.13
CA GLU A 65 4.91 -6.40 6.05
C GLU A 65 4.27 -7.64 6.65
N ILE A 66 4.96 -8.77 6.52
CA ILE A 66 4.52 -10.05 7.09
C ILE A 66 5.41 -10.33 8.29
N GLU A 67 4.84 -10.27 9.49
CA GLU A 67 5.57 -10.57 10.71
C GLU A 67 5.95 -12.06 10.75
N SER A 68 7.23 -12.35 11.03
CA SER A 68 7.70 -13.72 11.21
C SER A 68 8.59 -13.87 12.44
N VAL A 69 8.01 -14.48 13.47
CA VAL A 69 8.75 -14.96 14.65
C VAL A 69 9.76 -16.05 14.26
N PHE A 70 9.34 -17.01 13.42
CA PHE A 70 10.21 -18.07 12.90
C PHE A 70 9.86 -18.44 11.46
N GLY A 71 10.88 -18.60 10.61
CA GLY A 71 10.75 -19.16 9.26
C GLY A 71 10.52 -18.12 8.17
N ASP A 72 9.69 -18.45 7.19
CA ASP A 72 9.38 -17.60 6.03
C ASP A 72 7.90 -17.19 5.96
N ALA A 73 7.17 -17.30 7.09
CA ALA A 73 5.74 -17.01 7.18
C ALA A 73 4.89 -17.67 6.07
N ASN A 74 5.21 -18.91 5.70
CA ASN A 74 4.59 -19.67 4.60
C ASN A 74 4.76 -19.04 3.19
N TRP A 75 5.62 -18.04 3.04
CA TRP A 75 5.87 -17.37 1.77
C TRP A 75 6.30 -18.33 0.66
N SER A 76 7.12 -19.34 0.93
CA SER A 76 7.53 -20.32 -0.09
C SER A 76 6.40 -21.24 -0.55
N LYS A 77 5.33 -21.38 0.24
CA LYS A 77 4.24 -22.32 -0.01
C LYS A 77 3.01 -21.68 -0.64
N ILE A 78 2.80 -20.38 -0.43
CA ILE A 78 1.64 -19.66 -0.99
C ILE A 78 1.69 -19.66 -2.52
N ASN A 79 0.56 -19.92 -3.15
CA ASN A 79 0.40 -19.83 -4.59
C ASN A 79 0.56 -18.36 -5.05
N LYS A 80 1.58 -18.10 -5.86
CA LYS A 80 1.91 -16.75 -6.34
C LYS A 80 0.88 -16.16 -7.29
N GLN A 81 0.12 -16.98 -8.00
CA GLN A 81 -0.97 -16.50 -8.85
C GLN A 81 -2.17 -16.05 -8.02
N ALA A 82 -2.51 -16.80 -6.95
CA ALA A 82 -3.56 -16.37 -6.03
C ALA A 82 -3.18 -15.07 -5.30
N LEU A 83 -1.92 -14.97 -4.86
CA LEU A 83 -1.37 -13.73 -4.30
C LEU A 83 -1.47 -12.57 -5.28
N GLU A 84 -1.05 -12.77 -6.55
CA GLU A 84 -1.13 -11.73 -7.58
C GLU A 84 -2.54 -11.19 -7.78
N THR A 85 -3.57 -12.03 -7.69
CA THR A 85 -4.97 -11.58 -7.74
C THR A 85 -5.29 -10.61 -6.59
N VAL A 86 -4.88 -10.94 -5.36
CA VAL A 86 -5.07 -10.05 -4.19
C VAL A 86 -4.31 -8.74 -4.37
N LEU A 87 -3.07 -8.78 -4.88
CA LEU A 87 -2.29 -7.56 -5.12
C LEU A 87 -2.94 -6.65 -6.17
N LEU A 88 -3.53 -7.23 -7.22
CA LEU A 88 -4.27 -6.46 -8.23
C LEU A 88 -5.54 -5.82 -7.65
N GLU A 89 -6.22 -6.49 -6.72
CA GLU A 89 -7.36 -5.91 -5.99
C GLU A 89 -6.93 -4.74 -5.10
N LEU A 90 -5.87 -4.90 -4.30
CA LEU A 90 -5.31 -3.82 -3.47
C LEU A 90 -4.91 -2.60 -4.32
N VAL A 91 -4.22 -2.83 -5.45
CA VAL A 91 -3.85 -1.78 -6.40
C VAL A 91 -5.09 -1.09 -6.98
N THR A 92 -6.15 -1.84 -7.26
CA THR A 92 -7.41 -1.30 -7.78
C THR A 92 -8.11 -0.43 -6.72
N ASP A 93 -8.11 -0.88 -5.47
CA ASP A 93 -8.68 -0.15 -4.34
C ASP A 93 -7.93 1.19 -4.14
N ILE A 94 -6.59 1.21 -4.15
CA ILE A 94 -5.78 2.45 -4.10
C ILE A 94 -6.16 3.42 -5.22
N ARG A 95 -6.19 2.92 -6.47
CA ARG A 95 -6.53 3.73 -7.65
C ARG A 95 -7.94 4.32 -7.56
N THR A 96 -8.86 3.58 -6.95
CA THR A 96 -10.25 3.98 -6.79
C THR A 96 -10.39 5.07 -5.73
N GLU A 97 -9.76 4.88 -4.57
CA GLU A 97 -9.81 5.84 -3.45
C GLU A 97 -9.29 7.23 -3.86
N VAL A 98 -8.17 7.26 -4.58
CA VAL A 98 -7.55 8.50 -5.07
C VAL A 98 -8.11 8.99 -6.42
N ASN A 99 -9.13 8.31 -6.94
CA ASN A 99 -9.78 8.60 -8.22
C ASN A 99 -8.78 8.77 -9.39
N ASN A 100 -7.79 7.88 -9.48
CA ASN A 100 -6.79 7.88 -10.55
C ASN A 100 -6.56 6.45 -11.09
N PRO A 101 -7.29 6.02 -12.12
CA PRO A 101 -7.22 4.64 -12.63
C PRO A 101 -5.88 4.29 -13.30
N THR A 102 -5.06 5.28 -13.63
CA THR A 102 -3.74 5.09 -14.25
C THR A 102 -2.59 5.35 -13.29
N LEU A 103 -2.87 5.52 -11.98
CA LEU A 103 -1.82 5.72 -10.98
C LEU A 103 -0.87 4.52 -10.99
N SER A 104 0.42 4.78 -11.07
CA SER A 104 1.44 3.73 -10.95
C SER A 104 1.55 3.32 -9.49
N VAL A 105 1.34 2.04 -9.18
CA VAL A 105 1.38 1.55 -7.80
C VAL A 105 2.51 0.54 -7.68
N THR A 106 3.48 0.81 -6.83
CA THR A 106 4.55 -0.15 -6.54
C THR A 106 4.25 -0.85 -5.23
N VAL A 107 4.15 -2.18 -5.28
CA VAL A 107 3.92 -3.04 -4.13
C VAL A 107 5.23 -3.65 -3.68
N PHE A 108 5.56 -3.47 -2.41
CA PHE A 108 6.62 -4.18 -1.71
C PHE A 108 6.00 -5.19 -0.75
N ILE A 109 6.52 -6.41 -0.76
CA ILE A 109 6.22 -7.38 0.31
C ILE A 109 7.52 -7.65 1.04
N LYS A 110 7.50 -7.43 2.34
CA LYS A 110 8.62 -7.69 3.24
C LYS A 110 8.26 -8.79 4.22
N LEU A 111 9.27 -9.59 4.55
CA LEU A 111 9.23 -10.44 5.72
C LEU A 111 9.95 -9.69 6.84
N ASP A 112 9.18 -9.19 7.81
CA ASP A 112 9.75 -8.66 9.04
C ASP A 112 10.24 -9.84 9.88
N ARG A 113 11.48 -9.73 10.35
CA ARG A 113 12.17 -10.78 11.08
C ARG A 113 12.50 -10.24 12.45
N GLU A 114 12.02 -10.92 13.49
CA GLU A 114 12.42 -10.59 14.87
C GLU A 114 13.95 -10.57 15.06
N VAL A 115 14.69 -11.35 14.27
CA VAL A 115 16.15 -11.39 14.28
C VAL A 115 16.73 -11.21 12.88
N GLY A 116 17.44 -10.10 12.69
CA GLY A 116 18.13 -9.76 11.44
C GLY A 116 17.49 -8.56 10.75
N SER A 117 17.89 -8.29 9.50
CA SER A 117 17.22 -7.29 8.67
C SER A 117 16.03 -7.92 7.95
N ASP A 118 15.02 -7.10 7.68
CA ASP A 118 13.86 -7.47 6.86
C ASP A 118 14.31 -8.03 5.52
N LYS A 119 13.53 -8.97 5.01
CA LYS A 119 13.77 -9.54 3.70
C LYS A 119 12.71 -9.08 2.74
N ILE A 120 13.10 -8.37 1.69
CA ILE A 120 12.22 -8.08 0.56
C ILE A 120 11.91 -9.39 -0.16
N LEU A 121 10.64 -9.73 -0.22
CA LEU A 121 10.09 -10.92 -0.85
C LEU A 121 9.56 -10.64 -2.26
N LEU A 122 9.02 -9.43 -2.46
CA LEU A 122 8.46 -8.96 -3.72
C LEU A 122 8.66 -7.45 -3.85
N ASN A 123 8.94 -7.01 -5.07
CA ASN A 123 8.91 -5.61 -5.47
C ASN A 123 8.38 -5.58 -6.90
N LYS A 124 7.18 -5.03 -7.10
CA LYS A 124 6.53 -5.00 -8.40
C LYS A 124 5.69 -3.74 -8.59
N THR A 125 5.82 -3.12 -9.75
CA THR A 125 5.00 -1.99 -10.16
C THR A 125 3.85 -2.44 -11.06
N TYR A 126 2.67 -1.90 -10.78
CA TYR A 126 1.40 -2.11 -11.48
C TYR A 126 0.90 -0.82 -12.13
#